data_AF-A0A1V4RM90-F1
#
_entry.id   AF-A0A1V4RM90-F1
#
_cell.length_a   1.000
_cell.length_b   1.000
_cell.length_c   1.000
_cell.angle_alpha   90.00
_cell.angle_beta   90.00
_cell.angle_gamma   90.00
#
_symmetry.space_group_name_H-M   'P 1'
#
loop_
_entity.id
_entity.type
_entity.pdbx_description
1 polymer ?
#
loop_
_entity_poly.entity_id
_entity_poly.type
_entity_poly.pdbx_seq_one_letter_code
_entity_poly.pdbx_strand_id
1 'polypeptide(L)'
;MKQMTRTFYILLLFLISSVSYGQKYVSGTITRDTHWVGDIYVNGDVIVPKGVILSIESGSRILFKPKTDVLHSGVDKERAEIVVRGILLARGNSARSPITFTSEAANAQMNDWYGIIIKNLYDKSVLQNCVVEFSYKGITCYGSTPQIQDCELRFNYNSGISCEVRANPEIKRSVIMGNGFAGINCELASSPIITECVITQNNYGVIILSRSQPDLGHFPVKENTSKGENRIFNNFDFNVYNHSINNIYAQNNLWNTSDPDEIRFTLYDNLKNPSTLHTGRFIFSRFI
;
A
#
# COMPACT_ATOMS: atom_id res chain seq x y z
N MET A 1 67.44 47.80 31.45
CA MET A 1 66.36 47.61 30.44
C MET A 1 66.01 46.13 30.34
N LYS A 2 64.80 45.74 30.80
CA LYS A 2 63.88 44.73 30.22
C LYS A 2 62.97 44.18 31.33
N GLN A 3 61.77 44.74 31.43
CA GLN A 3 60.64 44.13 32.14
C GLN A 3 60.07 43.01 31.25
N MET A 4 59.96 41.79 31.80
CA MET A 4 59.24 40.68 31.18
C MET A 4 57.77 40.74 31.56
N THR A 5 56.89 41.02 30.61
CA THR A 5 55.45 40.89 30.73
C THR A 5 55.02 39.45 30.45
N ARG A 6 54.46 38.75 31.43
CA ARG A 6 53.80 37.45 31.27
C ARG A 6 52.35 37.68 30.85
N THR A 7 52.00 37.29 29.63
CA THR A 7 50.62 37.31 29.13
C THR A 7 49.94 35.98 29.50
N PHE A 8 48.83 36.05 30.23
CA PHE A 8 47.98 34.89 30.57
C PHE A 8 46.85 34.78 29.54
N TYR A 9 46.72 33.64 28.86
CA TYR A 9 45.58 33.34 28.00
C TYR A 9 44.51 32.62 28.81
N ILE A 10 43.33 33.22 28.93
CA ILE A 10 42.14 32.57 29.51
C ILE A 10 41.45 31.80 28.39
N LEU A 11 41.41 30.47 28.51
CA LEU A 11 40.69 29.60 27.60
C LEU A 11 39.20 29.60 28.00
N LEU A 12 38.35 30.27 27.22
CA LEU A 12 36.90 30.20 27.38
C LEU A 12 36.36 28.90 26.76
N LEU A 13 35.98 27.94 27.60
CA LEU A 13 35.22 26.75 27.22
C LEU A 13 33.73 27.12 27.06
N PHE A 14 33.24 27.20 25.82
CA PHE A 14 31.80 27.27 25.54
C PHE A 14 31.19 25.88 25.72
N LEU A 15 30.48 25.66 26.83
CA LEU A 15 29.57 24.53 26.98
C LEU A 15 28.37 24.75 26.05
N ILE A 16 28.35 24.05 24.92
CA ILE A 16 27.17 23.96 24.06
C ILE A 16 26.23 22.97 24.73
N SER A 17 25.21 23.48 25.42
CA SER A 17 24.09 22.67 25.90
C SER A 17 23.25 22.25 24.70
N SER A 18 23.36 21.00 24.27
CA SER A 18 22.43 20.41 23.31
C SER A 18 21.08 20.22 24.00
N VAL A 19 20.09 21.02 23.61
CA VAL A 19 18.69 20.77 23.98
C VAL A 19 18.24 19.53 23.22
N SER A 20 18.02 18.42 23.92
CA SER A 20 17.38 17.23 23.35
C SER A 20 15.89 17.51 23.22
N TYR A 21 15.42 17.80 22.01
CA TYR A 21 13.99 17.78 21.72
C TYR A 21 13.56 16.32 21.66
N GLY A 22 12.76 15.89 22.65
CA GLY A 22 12.17 14.56 22.66
C GLY A 22 11.34 14.33 21.39
N GLN A 23 11.50 13.15 20.81
CA GLN A 23 10.72 12.70 19.66
C GLN A 23 9.22 12.78 19.98
N LYS A 24 8.49 13.56 19.19
CA LYS A 24 7.04 13.69 19.37
C LYS A 24 6.33 12.62 18.53
N TYR A 25 5.69 11.69 19.23
CA TYR A 25 4.81 10.71 18.61
C TYR A 25 3.38 11.24 18.47
N VAL A 26 2.65 10.74 17.47
CA VAL A 26 1.23 10.97 17.26
C VAL A 26 0.47 9.64 17.30
N SER A 27 -0.73 9.70 17.87
CA SER A 27 -1.75 8.66 17.88
C SER A 27 -3.08 9.28 18.33
N GLY A 28 -4.17 8.55 18.21
CA GLY A 28 -5.53 8.97 18.54
C GLY A 28 -6.30 9.56 17.36
N THR A 29 -7.41 10.21 17.67
CA THR A 29 -8.32 10.76 16.68
C THR A 29 -7.87 12.15 16.21
N ILE A 30 -7.78 12.33 14.90
CA ILE A 30 -7.63 13.64 14.27
C ILE A 30 -8.99 14.36 14.30
N THR A 31 -9.12 15.40 15.12
CA THR A 31 -10.43 16.04 15.42
C THR A 31 -10.85 17.15 14.45
N ARG A 32 -9.94 17.57 13.56
CA ARG A 32 -10.16 18.58 12.52
C ARG A 32 -9.20 18.34 11.37
N ASP A 33 -9.49 18.95 10.23
CA ASP A 33 -8.60 18.88 9.06
C ASP A 33 -7.16 19.16 9.46
N THR A 34 -6.28 18.25 9.08
CA THR A 34 -4.89 18.22 9.52
C THR A 34 -4.00 18.01 8.32
N HIS A 35 -2.89 18.75 8.32
CA HIS A 35 -1.87 18.70 7.28
C HIS A 35 -0.55 18.24 7.91
N TRP A 36 -0.03 17.11 7.45
CA TRP A 36 1.24 16.54 7.88
C TRP A 36 2.36 16.89 6.91
N VAL A 37 3.50 17.29 7.47
CA VAL A 37 4.70 17.70 6.72
C VAL A 37 5.94 17.14 7.39
N GLY A 38 6.85 16.58 6.60
CA GLY A 38 8.14 16.07 7.06
C GLY A 38 8.02 14.69 7.73
N ASP A 39 8.81 14.46 8.78
CA ASP A 39 8.80 13.20 9.51
C ASP A 39 7.70 13.20 10.59
N ILE A 40 6.78 12.25 10.48
CA ILE A 40 5.69 12.03 11.43
C ILE A 40 5.90 10.68 12.11
N TYR A 41 6.08 10.68 13.42
CA TYR A 41 6.32 9.47 14.19
C TYR A 41 5.02 8.96 14.81
N VAL A 42 4.62 7.74 14.51
CA VAL A 42 3.36 7.13 14.93
C VAL A 42 3.64 6.00 15.92
N ASN A 43 3.02 6.00 17.09
CA ASN A 43 3.20 4.94 18.11
C ASN A 43 1.90 4.26 18.55
N GLY A 44 0.79 4.58 17.89
CA GLY A 44 -0.51 3.97 18.11
C GLY A 44 -1.47 4.40 17.01
N ASP A 45 -2.69 3.88 17.04
CA ASP A 45 -3.64 4.11 15.96
C ASP A 45 -3.90 5.58 15.69
N VAL A 46 -4.00 5.96 14.41
CA VAL A 46 -4.44 7.28 13.98
C VAL A 46 -5.80 7.15 13.31
N ILE A 47 -6.82 7.78 13.89
CA ILE A 47 -8.18 7.74 13.36
C ILE A 47 -8.49 9.06 12.65
N VAL A 48 -8.82 8.99 11.36
CA VAL A 48 -9.37 10.11 10.58
C VAL A 48 -10.89 9.91 10.53
N PRO A 49 -11.69 10.59 11.37
CA PRO A 49 -13.13 10.38 11.43
C PRO A 49 -13.85 10.94 10.20
N LYS A 50 -15.12 10.55 10.02
CA LYS A 50 -15.96 11.08 8.93
C LYS A 50 -16.03 12.61 9.01
N GLY A 51 -15.92 13.28 7.86
CA GLY A 51 -15.95 14.75 7.77
C GLY A 51 -14.62 15.42 8.10
N VAL A 52 -13.55 14.66 8.36
CA VAL A 52 -12.19 15.18 8.56
C VAL A 52 -11.28 14.74 7.43
N ILE A 53 -10.39 15.64 7.01
CA ILE A 53 -9.36 15.40 6.00
C ILE A 53 -8.00 15.32 6.67
N LEU A 54 -7.28 14.22 6.43
CA LEU A 54 -5.85 14.15 6.64
C LEU A 54 -5.16 14.36 5.29
N SER A 55 -4.41 15.45 5.16
CA SER A 55 -3.55 15.70 4.00
C SER A 55 -2.09 15.53 4.37
N ILE A 56 -1.30 14.98 3.46
CA ILE A 56 0.13 14.72 3.68
C ILE A 56 0.92 15.33 2.53
N GLU A 57 1.88 16.18 2.88
CA GLU A 57 2.74 16.90 1.93
C GLU A 57 3.74 15.95 1.27
N SER A 58 4.04 16.21 -0.01
CA SER A 58 5.04 15.46 -0.77
C SER A 58 6.39 15.40 -0.04
N GLY A 59 7.06 14.24 -0.09
CA GLY A 59 8.36 14.04 0.57
C GLY A 59 8.27 13.76 2.07
N SER A 60 7.08 13.77 2.67
CA SER A 60 6.89 13.39 4.07
C SER A 60 7.12 11.90 4.30
N ARG A 61 7.61 11.55 5.49
CA ARG A 61 7.78 10.17 5.96
C ARG A 61 6.90 9.93 7.18
N ILE A 62 6.07 8.91 7.11
CA ILE A 62 5.21 8.47 8.20
C ILE A 62 5.84 7.21 8.79
N LEU A 63 6.45 7.36 9.96
CA LEU A 63 7.36 6.43 10.59
C LEU A 63 6.65 5.75 11.75
N PHE A 64 6.30 4.48 11.57
CA PHE A 64 5.57 3.72 12.58
C PHE A 64 6.54 3.02 13.52
N LYS A 65 6.35 3.23 14.82
CA LYS A 65 7.12 2.53 15.84
C LYS A 65 6.85 1.03 15.74
N PRO A 66 7.89 0.20 15.54
CA PRO A 66 7.72 -1.22 15.22
C PRO A 66 7.02 -1.95 16.37
N LYS A 67 6.06 -2.81 16.03
CA LYS A 67 5.33 -3.71 16.93
C LYS A 67 4.80 -2.99 18.17
N THR A 68 4.31 -1.78 17.95
CA THR A 68 3.80 -0.93 19.02
C THR A 68 2.44 -0.36 18.64
N ASP A 69 1.48 -0.50 19.55
CA ASP A 69 0.32 0.36 19.67
C ASP A 69 0.13 0.72 21.15
N VAL A 70 0.40 1.98 21.51
CA VAL A 70 0.24 2.47 22.89
C VAL A 70 -1.22 2.64 23.31
N LEU A 71 -2.16 2.61 22.35
CA LEU A 71 -3.60 2.72 22.62
C LEU A 71 -4.25 1.36 22.84
N HIS A 72 -3.58 0.27 22.44
CA HIS A 72 -4.10 -1.10 22.45
C HIS A 72 -5.52 -1.20 21.85
N SER A 73 -5.74 -0.50 20.74
CA SER A 73 -7.03 -0.31 20.12
C SER A 73 -7.08 -0.90 18.71
N GLY A 74 -7.99 -0.40 17.88
CA GLY A 74 -7.95 -0.73 16.47
C GLY A 74 -8.31 -2.16 16.09
N VAL A 75 -7.84 -2.55 14.91
CA VAL A 75 -7.89 -3.89 14.35
C VAL A 75 -6.79 -4.74 14.96
N ASP A 76 -5.61 -4.16 15.19
CA ASP A 76 -4.48 -4.83 15.83
C ASP A 76 -4.03 -4.09 17.09
N LYS A 77 -4.15 -4.75 18.24
CA LYS A 77 -3.85 -4.15 19.55
C LYS A 77 -2.36 -4.04 19.88
N GLU A 78 -1.50 -4.54 18.98
CA GLU A 78 -0.05 -4.57 19.16
C GLU A 78 0.67 -3.67 18.15
N ARG A 79 0.00 -3.21 17.09
CA ARG A 79 0.61 -2.48 15.98
C ARG A 79 -0.28 -1.35 15.51
N ALA A 80 0.30 -0.16 15.47
CA ALA A 80 -0.40 1.02 14.97
C ALA A 80 -0.88 0.88 13.51
N GLU A 81 -2.07 1.43 13.27
CA GLU A 81 -2.63 1.64 11.94
C GLU A 81 -3.16 3.06 11.71
N ILE A 82 -3.35 3.43 10.45
CA ILE A 82 -4.16 4.60 10.10
C ILE A 82 -5.55 4.13 9.69
N VAL A 83 -6.59 4.49 10.44
CA VAL A 83 -7.99 4.19 10.12
C VAL A 83 -8.68 5.41 9.55
N VAL A 84 -8.95 5.37 8.24
CA VAL A 84 -9.56 6.47 7.50
C VAL A 84 -11.06 6.24 7.31
N ARG A 85 -11.88 6.96 8.09
CA ARG A 85 -13.34 7.06 7.91
C ARG A 85 -13.77 8.37 7.24
N GLY A 86 -12.91 9.39 7.26
CA GLY A 86 -13.00 10.63 6.50
C GLY A 86 -12.29 10.53 5.16
N ILE A 87 -11.35 11.44 4.90
CA ILE A 87 -10.56 11.47 3.65
C ILE A 87 -9.07 11.47 3.97
N LEU A 88 -8.32 10.62 3.26
CA LEU A 88 -6.86 10.70 3.17
C LEU A 88 -6.47 11.28 1.82
N LEU A 89 -5.72 12.39 1.84
CA LEU A 89 -5.11 13.02 0.67
C LEU A 89 -3.58 12.92 0.79
N ALA A 90 -3.02 11.82 0.31
CA ALA A 90 -1.56 11.63 0.22
C ALA A 90 -1.15 11.78 -1.24
N ARG A 91 -0.74 12.99 -1.64
CA ARG A 91 -0.38 13.31 -3.04
C ARG A 91 1.09 13.71 -3.11
N GLY A 92 1.96 12.74 -3.35
CA GLY A 92 3.34 13.03 -3.71
C GLY A 92 3.41 13.70 -5.09
N ASN A 93 4.33 14.65 -5.25
CA ASN A 93 4.49 15.43 -6.47
C ASN A 93 5.20 14.63 -7.57
N SER A 94 6.06 13.68 -7.20
CA SER A 94 6.76 12.80 -8.16
C SER A 94 7.37 11.58 -7.47
N ALA A 95 7.75 10.57 -8.26
CA ALA A 95 8.50 9.41 -7.80
C ALA A 95 9.86 9.75 -7.13
N ARG A 96 10.42 10.96 -7.33
CA ARG A 96 11.67 11.40 -6.69
C ARG A 96 11.47 11.97 -5.29
N SER A 97 10.23 12.31 -4.93
CA SER A 97 9.89 12.84 -3.62
C SER A 97 8.57 12.24 -3.13
N PRO A 98 8.48 10.90 -3.04
CA PRO A 98 7.25 10.23 -2.67
C PRO A 98 6.88 10.52 -1.21
N ILE A 99 5.62 10.30 -0.87
CA ILE A 99 5.21 10.17 0.53
C ILE A 99 5.51 8.72 0.95
N THR A 100 6.24 8.51 2.04
CA THR A 100 6.67 7.17 2.45
C THR A 100 6.01 6.79 3.77
N PHE A 101 5.27 5.68 3.80
CA PHE A 101 4.75 5.05 5.01
C PHE A 101 5.60 3.81 5.29
N THR A 102 6.33 3.81 6.40
CA THR A 102 7.37 2.81 6.67
C THR A 102 7.62 2.63 8.17
N SER A 103 8.44 1.64 8.52
CA SER A 103 8.88 1.40 9.90
C SER A 103 9.86 2.49 10.36
N GLU A 104 9.77 2.89 11.62
CA GLU A 104 10.76 3.73 12.31
C GLU A 104 12.07 2.97 12.59
N ALA A 105 12.05 1.63 12.54
CA ALA A 105 13.20 0.81 12.90
C ALA A 105 14.40 1.05 11.98
N ALA A 106 15.60 1.13 12.57
CA ALA A 106 16.85 1.20 11.80
C ALA A 106 17.04 0.00 10.85
N ASN A 107 16.53 -1.17 11.25
CA ASN A 107 16.44 -2.36 10.42
C ASN A 107 14.97 -2.73 10.28
N ALA A 108 14.27 -2.07 9.37
CA ALA A 108 12.85 -2.31 9.11
C ALA A 108 12.58 -3.78 8.75
N GLN A 109 11.50 -4.34 9.29
CA GLN A 109 11.05 -5.70 9.00
C GLN A 109 9.61 -5.68 8.53
N MET A 110 9.24 -6.60 7.63
CA MET A 110 7.83 -6.84 7.33
C MET A 110 7.08 -7.07 8.65
N ASN A 111 5.81 -6.66 8.72
CA ASN A 111 4.96 -6.85 9.90
C ASN A 111 5.25 -5.87 11.07
N ASP A 112 6.08 -4.84 10.87
CA ASP A 112 6.44 -3.86 11.92
C ASP A 112 5.26 -2.96 12.32
N TRP A 113 4.38 -2.65 11.39
CA TRP A 113 3.16 -1.87 11.66
C TRP A 113 1.99 -2.50 10.92
N TYR A 114 0.74 -2.17 11.27
CA TYR A 114 -0.39 -2.94 10.75
C TYR A 114 -0.72 -2.55 9.30
N GLY A 115 -0.94 -1.27 9.03
CA GLY A 115 -1.27 -0.78 7.69
C GLY A 115 -2.11 0.48 7.64
N ILE A 116 -2.53 0.85 6.43
CA ILE A 116 -3.52 1.91 6.19
C ILE A 116 -4.87 1.26 5.88
N ILE A 117 -5.91 1.60 6.62
CA ILE A 117 -7.25 1.04 6.46
C ILE A 117 -8.21 2.15 6.04
N ILE A 118 -8.67 2.09 4.79
CA ILE A 118 -9.59 3.06 4.19
C ILE A 118 -11.01 2.51 4.24
N LYS A 119 -11.86 3.10 5.08
CA LYS A 119 -13.24 2.66 5.39
C LYS A 119 -14.29 3.74 5.07
N ASN A 120 -14.01 4.63 4.12
CA ASN A 120 -14.90 5.70 3.71
C ASN A 120 -15.71 5.30 2.46
N LEU A 121 -16.99 4.94 2.65
CA LEU A 121 -17.83 4.38 1.57
C LEU A 121 -18.09 5.36 0.41
N TYR A 122 -18.32 6.64 0.73
CA TYR A 122 -18.81 7.64 -0.23
C TYR A 122 -17.77 8.74 -0.55
N ASP A 123 -16.71 8.83 0.25
CA ASP A 123 -15.67 9.83 0.08
C ASP A 123 -14.47 9.21 -0.66
N LYS A 124 -13.84 9.96 -1.57
CA LYS A 124 -12.71 9.44 -2.37
C LYS A 124 -11.37 9.83 -1.74
N SER A 125 -10.74 8.88 -1.04
CA SER A 125 -9.34 9.02 -0.62
C SER A 125 -8.41 8.88 -1.83
N VAL A 126 -7.27 9.58 -1.80
CA VAL A 126 -6.28 9.57 -2.89
C VAL A 126 -4.91 9.28 -2.31
N LEU A 127 -4.27 8.25 -2.85
CA LEU A 127 -2.85 7.97 -2.67
C LEU A 127 -2.19 8.06 -4.05
N GLN A 128 -1.28 9.02 -4.18
CA GLN A 128 -0.53 9.26 -5.40
C GLN A 128 0.95 9.41 -5.08
N ASN A 129 1.84 8.79 -5.86
CA ASN A 129 3.30 8.84 -5.65
C ASN A 129 3.66 8.50 -4.18
N CYS A 130 3.06 7.43 -3.66
CA CYS A 130 3.30 6.95 -2.29
C CYS A 130 4.12 5.66 -2.30
N VAL A 131 4.97 5.48 -1.30
CA VAL A 131 5.62 4.21 -0.97
C VAL A 131 4.99 3.68 0.32
N VAL A 132 4.53 2.43 0.32
CA VAL A 132 3.99 1.75 1.51
C VAL A 132 4.73 0.44 1.70
N GLU A 133 5.48 0.33 2.80
CA GLU A 133 6.39 -0.79 3.04
C GLU A 133 6.48 -1.22 4.51
N PHE A 134 6.91 -2.47 4.70
CA PHE A 134 7.19 -3.09 5.99
C PHE A 134 5.98 -3.22 6.93
N SER A 135 4.76 -3.11 6.40
CA SER A 135 3.55 -3.31 7.19
C SER A 135 3.11 -4.78 7.21
N TYR A 136 2.02 -5.09 7.92
CA TYR A 136 1.30 -6.34 7.75
C TYR A 136 0.52 -6.34 6.43
N LYS A 137 -0.41 -5.39 6.25
CA LYS A 137 -1.11 -5.12 4.99
C LYS A 137 -0.81 -3.69 4.56
N GLY A 138 -0.39 -3.45 3.32
CA GLY A 138 -0.03 -2.10 2.87
C GLY A 138 -1.22 -1.14 2.93
N ILE A 139 -2.18 -1.35 2.04
CA ILE A 139 -3.43 -0.60 1.99
C ILE A 139 -4.61 -1.57 2.02
N THR A 140 -5.48 -1.44 3.01
CA THR A 140 -6.77 -2.14 3.07
C THR A 140 -7.88 -1.20 2.63
N CYS A 141 -8.54 -1.51 1.51
CA CYS A 141 -9.76 -0.85 1.08
C CYS A 141 -10.95 -1.66 1.62
N TYR A 142 -11.69 -1.13 2.58
CA TYR A 142 -12.84 -1.81 3.18
C TYR A 142 -14.14 -1.09 2.79
N GLY A 143 -14.87 -1.64 1.81
CA GLY A 143 -16.06 -1.01 1.23
C GLY A 143 -15.84 0.39 0.68
N SER A 144 -14.60 0.72 0.31
CA SER A 144 -14.17 2.04 -0.13
C SER A 144 -13.70 2.03 -1.59
N THR A 145 -13.58 3.22 -2.17
CA THR A 145 -13.25 3.44 -3.59
C THR A 145 -12.06 4.40 -3.79
N PRO A 146 -10.93 4.22 -3.07
CA PRO A 146 -9.81 5.14 -3.19
C PRO A 146 -9.16 5.07 -4.57
N GLN A 147 -8.50 6.16 -4.96
CA GLN A 147 -7.57 6.16 -6.09
C GLN A 147 -6.17 5.87 -5.57
N ILE A 148 -5.54 4.84 -6.10
CA ILE A 148 -4.17 4.43 -5.80
C ILE A 148 -3.40 4.50 -7.10
N GLN A 149 -2.59 5.53 -7.28
CA GLN A 149 -1.89 5.78 -8.55
C GLN A 149 -0.41 6.10 -8.38
N ASP A 150 0.42 5.60 -9.28
CA ASP A 150 1.87 5.88 -9.26
C ASP A 150 2.52 5.49 -7.91
N CYS A 151 1.98 4.49 -7.22
CA CYS A 151 2.44 4.06 -5.90
C CYS A 151 3.32 2.82 -5.98
N GLU A 152 4.15 2.64 -4.95
CA GLU A 152 4.94 1.43 -4.74
C GLU A 152 4.56 0.76 -3.42
N LEU A 153 4.06 -0.47 -3.51
CA LEU A 153 3.55 -1.23 -2.37
C LEU A 153 4.39 -2.49 -2.25
N ARG A 154 5.34 -2.47 -1.32
CA ARG A 154 6.41 -3.46 -1.27
C ARG A 154 6.73 -3.97 0.11
N PHE A 155 7.22 -5.21 0.18
CA PHE A 155 7.72 -5.78 1.42
C PHE A 155 6.73 -5.72 2.58
N ASN A 156 5.43 -5.87 2.30
CA ASN A 156 4.39 -6.01 3.32
C ASN A 156 4.15 -7.50 3.58
N TYR A 157 3.99 -7.90 4.84
CA TYR A 157 4.02 -9.30 5.27
C TYR A 157 2.91 -10.13 4.63
N ASN A 158 1.71 -9.57 4.50
CA ASN A 158 0.55 -10.21 3.90
C ASN A 158 0.32 -9.70 2.48
N SER A 159 -0.31 -8.54 2.32
CA SER A 159 -0.69 -8.02 1.00
C SER A 159 -0.24 -6.59 0.78
N GLY A 160 0.09 -6.26 -0.47
CA GLY A 160 0.29 -4.86 -0.87
C GLY A 160 -1.03 -4.11 -0.78
N ILE A 161 -2.05 -4.59 -1.49
CA ILE A 161 -3.43 -4.06 -1.44
C ILE A 161 -4.40 -5.18 -1.05
N SER A 162 -5.22 -4.94 -0.03
CA SER A 162 -6.34 -5.81 0.34
C SER A 162 -7.65 -5.10 0.03
N CYS A 163 -8.44 -5.64 -0.90
CA CYS A 163 -9.78 -5.17 -1.24
C CYS A 163 -10.81 -6.03 -0.54
N GLU A 164 -11.49 -5.47 0.45
CA GLU A 164 -12.37 -6.19 1.36
C GLU A 164 -13.77 -5.58 1.36
N VAL A 165 -14.79 -6.44 1.35
CA VAL A 165 -16.20 -6.07 1.54
C VAL A 165 -16.69 -5.03 0.54
N ARG A 166 -16.94 -5.45 -0.71
CA ARG A 166 -17.43 -4.56 -1.80
C ARG A 166 -16.53 -3.35 -2.06
N ALA A 167 -15.22 -3.49 -1.87
CA ALA A 167 -14.27 -2.43 -2.21
C ALA A 167 -14.06 -2.38 -3.72
N ASN A 168 -14.03 -1.17 -4.29
CA ASN A 168 -13.80 -0.95 -5.72
C ASN A 168 -12.77 0.18 -5.93
N PRO A 169 -11.52 0.01 -5.45
CA PRO A 169 -10.47 0.99 -5.71
C PRO A 169 -10.08 1.02 -7.20
N GLU A 170 -9.62 2.18 -7.64
CA GLU A 170 -8.93 2.36 -8.92
C GLU A 170 -7.43 2.26 -8.66
N ILE A 171 -6.76 1.25 -9.23
CA ILE A 171 -5.34 0.98 -9.03
C ILE A 171 -4.64 1.16 -10.38
N LYS A 172 -3.77 2.17 -10.48
CA LYS A 172 -3.17 2.58 -11.75
C LYS A 172 -1.67 2.83 -11.65
N ARG A 173 -0.90 2.44 -12.68
CA ARG A 173 0.54 2.78 -12.80
C ARG A 173 1.36 2.50 -11.55
N SER A 174 0.96 1.48 -10.79
CA SER A 174 1.54 1.19 -9.49
C SER A 174 2.39 -0.07 -9.57
N VAL A 175 3.40 -0.14 -8.72
CA VAL A 175 4.30 -1.27 -8.60
C VAL A 175 3.99 -1.98 -7.30
N ILE A 176 3.57 -3.24 -7.40
CA ILE A 176 3.19 -4.07 -6.26
C ILE A 176 4.10 -5.29 -6.22
N MET A 177 5.07 -5.29 -5.29
CA MET A 177 6.14 -6.30 -5.32
C MET A 177 6.61 -6.81 -3.97
N GLY A 178 7.11 -8.04 -3.92
CA GLY A 178 7.79 -8.54 -2.73
C GLY A 178 6.90 -8.64 -1.49
N ASN A 179 5.57 -8.70 -1.65
CA ASN A 179 4.64 -8.88 -0.53
C ASN A 179 4.51 -10.37 -0.21
N GLY A 180 4.49 -10.71 1.07
CA GLY A 180 4.72 -12.08 1.55
C GLY A 180 3.61 -13.07 1.18
N PHE A 181 2.38 -12.59 0.96
CA PHE A 181 1.26 -13.42 0.50
C PHE A 181 0.71 -12.98 -0.86
N ALA A 182 0.18 -11.77 -0.99
CA ALA A 182 -0.43 -11.34 -2.25
C ALA A 182 0.03 -9.94 -2.68
N GLY A 183 0.16 -9.71 -3.98
CA GLY A 183 0.24 -8.34 -4.47
C GLY A 183 -1.08 -7.62 -4.21
N ILE A 184 -2.15 -8.14 -4.80
CA ILE A 184 -3.53 -7.66 -4.62
C ILE A 184 -4.42 -8.81 -4.17
N ASN A 185 -5.06 -8.66 -3.01
CA ASN A 185 -6.08 -9.58 -2.50
C ASN A 185 -7.47 -9.00 -2.73
N CYS A 186 -8.38 -9.79 -3.31
CA CYS A 186 -9.76 -9.38 -3.59
C CYS A 186 -10.76 -10.32 -2.92
N GLU A 187 -11.50 -9.83 -1.92
CA GLU A 187 -12.42 -10.64 -1.12
C GLU A 187 -13.81 -10.00 -0.97
N LEU A 188 -14.81 -10.84 -0.68
CA LEU A 188 -16.15 -10.41 -0.27
C LEU A 188 -16.81 -9.43 -1.26
N ALA A 189 -16.87 -9.84 -2.54
CA ALA A 189 -17.54 -9.12 -3.63
C ALA A 189 -16.89 -7.77 -3.99
N SER A 190 -15.57 -7.69 -3.84
CA SER A 190 -14.78 -6.53 -4.27
C SER A 190 -14.46 -6.59 -5.77
N SER A 191 -14.50 -5.43 -6.43
CA SER A 191 -14.30 -5.31 -7.89
C SER A 191 -13.34 -4.16 -8.22
N PRO A 192 -12.06 -4.25 -7.83
CA PRO A 192 -11.08 -3.22 -8.16
C PRO A 192 -10.81 -3.18 -9.68
N ILE A 193 -10.52 -1.98 -10.19
CA ILE A 193 -10.06 -1.77 -11.57
C ILE A 193 -8.54 -1.61 -11.54
N ILE A 194 -7.82 -2.48 -12.24
CA ILE A 194 -6.35 -2.56 -12.19
C ILE A 194 -5.78 -2.37 -13.59
N THR A 195 -5.03 -1.29 -13.82
CA THR A 195 -4.49 -0.95 -15.14
C THR A 195 -3.08 -0.38 -15.08
N GLU A 196 -2.25 -0.67 -16.09
CA GLU A 196 -0.87 -0.16 -16.20
C GLU A 196 0.01 -0.52 -14.99
N CYS A 197 -0.33 -1.56 -14.22
CA CYS A 197 0.40 -1.94 -13.00
C CYS A 197 1.49 -2.99 -13.26
N VAL A 198 2.52 -2.98 -12.42
CA VAL A 198 3.54 -4.04 -12.37
C VAL A 198 3.33 -4.85 -11.09
N ILE A 199 3.03 -6.15 -11.22
CA ILE A 199 2.70 -7.05 -10.10
C ILE A 199 3.65 -8.25 -10.16
N THR A 200 4.66 -8.27 -9.30
CA THR A 200 5.76 -9.23 -9.39
C THR A 200 6.36 -9.60 -8.05
N GLN A 201 7.01 -10.76 -7.92
CA GLN A 201 7.71 -11.19 -6.70
C GLN A 201 6.81 -11.28 -5.46
N ASN A 202 5.50 -11.44 -5.63
CA ASN A 202 4.59 -11.79 -4.53
C ASN A 202 4.37 -13.30 -4.54
N ASN A 203 3.87 -13.89 -3.46
CA ASN A 203 3.50 -15.31 -3.52
C ASN A 203 2.37 -15.54 -4.54
N TYR A 204 1.30 -14.76 -4.43
CA TYR A 204 0.26 -14.62 -5.45
C TYR A 204 0.29 -13.19 -6.02
N GLY A 205 0.27 -13.04 -7.34
CA GLY A 205 0.18 -11.70 -7.95
C GLY A 205 -1.16 -11.02 -7.61
N VAL A 206 -2.25 -11.61 -8.10
CA VAL A 206 -3.62 -11.23 -7.75
C VAL A 206 -4.37 -12.47 -7.27
N ILE A 207 -4.93 -12.44 -6.07
CA ILE A 207 -5.76 -13.53 -5.52
C ILE A 207 -7.21 -13.06 -5.40
N ILE A 208 -8.14 -13.91 -5.84
CA ILE A 208 -9.55 -13.56 -6.01
C ILE A 208 -10.39 -14.61 -5.31
N LEU A 209 -11.13 -14.18 -4.29
CA LEU A 209 -11.90 -15.04 -3.40
C LEU A 209 -13.38 -14.65 -3.36
N SER A 210 -14.20 -15.56 -2.85
CA SER A 210 -15.64 -15.36 -2.66
C SER A 210 -16.36 -15.01 -3.99
N ARG A 211 -17.01 -13.84 -4.06
CA ARG A 211 -17.71 -13.34 -5.26
C ARG A 211 -17.03 -12.10 -5.83
N SER A 212 -15.74 -11.91 -5.55
CA SER A 212 -14.98 -10.79 -6.09
C SER A 212 -14.78 -10.93 -7.60
N GLN A 213 -14.60 -9.81 -8.28
CA GLN A 213 -14.42 -9.75 -9.72
C GLN A 213 -13.55 -8.55 -10.09
N PRO A 214 -12.23 -8.60 -9.80
CA PRO A 214 -11.33 -7.56 -10.29
C PRO A 214 -11.35 -7.51 -11.81
N ASP A 215 -11.23 -6.30 -12.34
CA ASP A 215 -11.03 -6.06 -13.75
C ASP A 215 -9.54 -5.80 -14.03
N LEU A 216 -8.89 -6.81 -14.61
CA LEU A 216 -7.48 -6.77 -15.01
C LEU A 216 -7.30 -6.38 -16.48
N GLY A 217 -8.37 -6.20 -17.25
CA GLY A 217 -8.29 -5.73 -18.64
C GLY A 217 -9.38 -6.29 -19.57
N HIS A 218 -9.98 -5.39 -20.35
CA HIS A 218 -11.01 -5.66 -21.36
C HIS A 218 -10.56 -5.35 -22.79
N PHE A 219 -11.14 -6.08 -23.75
CA PHE A 219 -11.16 -5.70 -25.16
C PHE A 219 -12.53 -6.00 -25.80
N PRO A 220 -13.19 -5.02 -26.46
CA PRO A 220 -12.82 -3.61 -26.54
C PRO A 220 -12.93 -2.91 -25.19
N VAL A 221 -12.10 -1.88 -24.96
CA VAL A 221 -12.15 -1.05 -23.75
C VAL A 221 -13.45 -0.26 -23.74
N LYS A 222 -14.17 -0.30 -22.62
CA LYS A 222 -15.36 0.51 -22.36
C LYS A 222 -15.07 1.53 -21.26
N GLU A 223 -15.93 2.53 -21.14
CA GLU A 223 -15.88 3.44 -20.00
C GLU A 223 -15.95 2.66 -18.68
N ASN A 224 -15.15 3.08 -17.69
CA ASN A 224 -15.05 2.43 -16.37
C ASN A 224 -14.62 0.95 -16.40
N THR A 225 -13.86 0.55 -17.42
CA THR A 225 -13.19 -0.76 -17.46
C THR A 225 -11.68 -0.59 -17.52
N SER A 226 -10.94 -1.58 -17.03
CA SER A 226 -9.50 -1.64 -17.21
C SER A 226 -9.20 -1.88 -18.69
N LYS A 227 -8.23 -1.13 -19.22
CA LYS A 227 -7.66 -1.43 -20.53
C LYS A 227 -6.60 -2.54 -20.49
N GLY A 228 -6.30 -3.07 -19.31
CA GLY A 228 -5.18 -3.96 -19.06
C GLY A 228 -3.88 -3.18 -18.96
N GLU A 229 -2.93 -3.52 -19.81
CA GLU A 229 -1.54 -3.03 -19.80
C GLU A 229 -0.81 -3.33 -18.48
N ASN A 230 -1.28 -4.34 -17.74
CA ASN A 230 -0.59 -4.80 -16.56
C ASN A 230 0.54 -5.75 -16.94
N ARG A 231 1.64 -5.69 -16.20
CA ARG A 231 2.75 -6.64 -16.25
C ARG A 231 2.66 -7.51 -15.00
N ILE A 232 2.14 -8.73 -15.15
CA ILE A 232 1.91 -9.65 -14.03
C ILE A 232 2.79 -10.88 -14.26
N PHE A 233 3.90 -10.96 -13.52
CA PHE A 233 4.94 -11.95 -13.80
C PHE A 233 5.82 -12.25 -12.59
N ASN A 234 6.51 -13.39 -12.58
CA ASN A 234 7.44 -13.81 -11.52
C ASN A 234 6.83 -13.73 -10.12
N ASN A 235 5.54 -14.06 -9.98
CA ASN A 235 4.94 -14.36 -8.68
C ASN A 235 5.14 -15.87 -8.41
N PHE A 236 5.36 -16.25 -7.14
CA PHE A 236 5.92 -17.57 -6.81
C PHE A 236 4.96 -18.73 -7.05
N ASP A 237 3.69 -18.61 -6.62
CA ASP A 237 2.67 -19.63 -6.85
C ASP A 237 1.92 -19.36 -8.17
N PHE A 238 1.19 -18.25 -8.24
CA PHE A 238 0.42 -17.86 -9.43
C PHE A 238 0.47 -16.35 -9.66
N ASN A 239 0.49 -15.95 -10.93
CA ASN A 239 0.29 -14.57 -11.35
C ASN A 239 -1.13 -14.10 -11.04
N VAL A 240 -2.13 -14.94 -11.35
CA VAL A 240 -3.51 -14.70 -10.91
C VAL A 240 -4.16 -16.01 -10.45
N TYR A 241 -4.71 -15.99 -9.24
CA TYR A 241 -5.43 -17.09 -8.63
C TYR A 241 -6.91 -16.74 -8.49
N ASN A 242 -7.75 -17.35 -9.35
CA ASN A 242 -9.19 -17.20 -9.27
C ASN A 242 -9.82 -18.37 -8.51
N HIS A 243 -10.36 -18.09 -7.34
CA HIS A 243 -11.22 -18.99 -6.57
C HIS A 243 -12.58 -18.31 -6.26
N SER A 244 -13.01 -17.42 -7.16
CA SER A 244 -14.36 -16.89 -7.19
C SER A 244 -15.22 -17.63 -8.21
N ILE A 245 -16.54 -17.46 -8.10
CA ILE A 245 -17.52 -17.96 -9.08
C ILE A 245 -17.55 -17.15 -10.38
N ASN A 246 -16.88 -16.00 -10.41
CA ASN A 246 -17.01 -15.05 -11.51
C ASN A 246 -15.92 -15.26 -12.55
N ASN A 247 -16.28 -14.98 -13.80
CA ASN A 247 -15.28 -14.85 -14.83
C ASN A 247 -14.44 -13.60 -14.61
N ILE A 248 -13.14 -13.71 -14.86
CA ILE A 248 -12.18 -12.62 -14.62
C ILE A 248 -11.64 -12.13 -15.96
N TYR A 249 -11.82 -10.85 -16.23
CA TYR A 249 -11.29 -10.20 -17.43
C TYR A 249 -9.83 -9.84 -17.20
N ALA A 250 -8.95 -10.36 -18.06
CA ALA A 250 -7.50 -10.16 -17.96
C ALA A 250 -6.83 -10.02 -19.35
N GLN A 251 -7.54 -9.39 -20.28
CA GLN A 251 -7.09 -9.12 -21.65
C GLN A 251 -6.03 -8.00 -21.68
N ASN A 252 -5.23 -7.94 -22.74
CA ASN A 252 -4.18 -6.92 -22.95
C ASN A 252 -3.14 -6.80 -21.82
N ASN A 253 -2.76 -7.93 -21.21
CA ASN A 253 -1.72 -7.96 -20.17
C ASN A 253 -0.45 -8.68 -20.65
N LEU A 254 0.67 -8.32 -20.05
CA LEU A 254 2.00 -8.89 -20.26
C LEU A 254 2.32 -9.91 -19.16
N TRP A 255 2.65 -11.14 -19.56
CA TRP A 255 2.83 -12.30 -18.67
C TRP A 255 4.26 -12.84 -18.63
N ASN A 256 5.23 -12.05 -19.12
CA ASN A 256 6.65 -12.41 -19.29
C ASN A 256 6.95 -13.46 -20.38
N THR A 257 5.92 -13.95 -21.06
CA THR A 257 6.00 -14.80 -22.26
C THR A 257 4.79 -14.50 -23.14
N SER A 258 4.86 -14.89 -24.42
CA SER A 258 3.74 -14.85 -25.36
C SER A 258 3.18 -16.25 -25.67
N ASP A 259 3.79 -17.31 -25.11
CA ASP A 259 3.31 -18.68 -25.26
C ASP A 259 2.03 -18.87 -24.42
N PRO A 260 0.88 -19.21 -25.05
CA PRO A 260 -0.37 -19.40 -24.33
C PRO A 260 -0.32 -20.47 -23.23
N ASP A 261 0.45 -21.55 -23.44
CA ASP A 261 0.53 -22.66 -22.50
C ASP A 261 1.36 -22.28 -21.27
N GLU A 262 2.48 -21.58 -21.46
CA GLU A 262 3.28 -21.03 -20.35
C GLU A 262 2.46 -20.05 -19.51
N ILE A 263 1.70 -19.16 -20.16
CA ILE A 263 0.81 -18.21 -19.47
C ILE A 263 -0.24 -18.97 -18.68
N ARG A 264 -0.83 -20.00 -19.28
CA ARG A 264 -1.82 -20.86 -18.64
C ARG A 264 -1.27 -21.54 -17.39
N PHE A 265 0.01 -21.92 -17.36
CA PHE A 265 0.66 -22.46 -16.17
C PHE A 265 0.74 -21.45 -15.02
N THR A 266 0.82 -20.16 -15.30
CA THR A 266 0.88 -19.12 -14.25
C THR A 266 -0.48 -18.70 -13.68
N LEU A 267 -1.58 -19.27 -14.17
CA LEU A 267 -2.95 -18.90 -13.81
C LEU A 267 -3.67 -20.06 -13.14
N TYR A 268 -4.48 -19.79 -12.12
CA TYR A 268 -5.35 -20.79 -11.48
C TYR A 268 -6.83 -20.44 -11.67
N ASP A 269 -7.60 -21.36 -12.24
CA ASP A 269 -9.05 -21.28 -12.41
C ASP A 269 -9.69 -22.68 -12.52
N ASN A 270 -10.96 -22.72 -12.92
CA ASN A 270 -11.76 -23.95 -13.08
C ASN A 270 -11.21 -24.97 -14.10
N LEU A 271 -10.46 -24.58 -15.15
CA LEU A 271 -9.91 -25.61 -16.07
C LEU A 271 -8.75 -26.38 -15.43
N LYS A 272 -8.05 -25.81 -14.45
CA LYS A 272 -7.00 -26.55 -13.70
C LYS A 272 -7.58 -27.48 -12.65
N ASN A 273 -8.78 -27.20 -12.14
CA ASN A 273 -9.45 -28.09 -11.19
C ASN A 273 -10.96 -28.17 -11.46
N PRO A 274 -11.41 -29.01 -12.42
CA PRO A 274 -12.82 -29.14 -12.78
C PRO A 274 -13.72 -29.64 -11.65
N SER A 275 -13.15 -30.24 -10.60
CA SER A 275 -13.89 -30.67 -9.40
C SER A 275 -14.38 -29.47 -8.58
N THR A 276 -13.78 -28.29 -8.77
CA THR A 276 -14.28 -27.01 -8.27
C THR A 276 -15.31 -26.43 -9.24
N LEU A 277 -16.48 -27.09 -9.35
CA LEU A 277 -17.61 -26.74 -10.22
C LEU A 277 -18.13 -25.28 -10.07
N HIS A 278 -17.59 -24.54 -9.11
CA HIS A 278 -17.98 -23.18 -8.77
C HIS A 278 -16.88 -22.14 -9.01
N THR A 279 -15.76 -22.46 -9.66
CA THR A 279 -14.77 -21.44 -10.03
C THR A 279 -15.07 -20.86 -11.42
N GLY A 280 -14.98 -19.54 -11.58
CA GLY A 280 -15.13 -18.88 -12.86
C GLY A 280 -13.89 -19.03 -13.73
N ARG A 281 -14.05 -18.82 -15.05
CA ARG A 281 -12.94 -18.88 -16.01
C ARG A 281 -12.38 -17.49 -16.22
N PHE A 282 -11.14 -17.42 -16.60
CA PHE A 282 -10.64 -16.16 -17.12
C PHE A 282 -11.03 -15.94 -18.58
N ILE A 283 -11.22 -14.67 -18.91
CA ILE A 283 -11.39 -14.17 -20.27
C ILE A 283 -10.08 -13.46 -20.63
N PHE A 284 -9.27 -14.15 -21.42
CA PHE A 284 -8.01 -13.61 -21.96
C PHE A 284 -8.03 -13.68 -23.48
N SER A 285 -7.45 -12.69 -24.12
CA SER A 285 -7.09 -12.70 -25.54
C SER A 285 -6.13 -11.54 -25.82
N ARG A 286 -5.26 -11.75 -26.81
CA ARG A 286 -4.19 -10.85 -27.28
C ARG A 286 -3.06 -10.65 -26.27
N PHE A 287 -1.97 -11.37 -26.51
CA PHE A 287 -0.65 -11.04 -25.98
C PHE A 287 -0.16 -9.80 -26.73
N ILE A 288 0.21 -8.75 -26.00
CA ILE A 288 0.99 -7.64 -26.53
C ILE A 288 2.44 -7.87 -26.09
#